data_AF-A0A842UNM6-F1
#
_entry.id   AF-A0A842UNM6-F1
#
_cell.length_a   1.000
_cell.length_b   1.000
_cell.length_c   1.000
_cell.angle_alpha   90.00
_cell.angle_beta   90.00
_cell.angle_gamma   90.00
#
_symmetry.space_group_name_H-M   'P 1'
#
loop_
_entity.id
_entity.type
_entity.pdbx_description
1 polymer ?
#
loop_
_entity_poly.entity_id
_entity_poly.type
_entity_poly.pdbx_seq_one_letter_code
_entity_poly.pdbx_strand_id
1 'polypeptide(L)'
;MKRSVDFYFLEKKKIIILLVVVLLIIFMSVVIYFSFMATEKCENMDCFYKSLRGCEKATWIKEDKRASWFYRILRESDSFDCEVEVTLVKIKQGKLDLEKLENKKMICYVSKNSAGLPEGDLSKCTGSLREELQAILLERMHDYIVQNIGEIKKEFF
;
A
#
# COMPACT_ATOMS: atom_id res chain seq x y z
N MET A 1 -24.15 28.11 -60.95
CA MET A 1 -24.30 28.25 -59.48
C MET A 1 -24.24 26.87 -58.79
N LYS A 2 -23.17 26.10 -59.00
CA LYS A 2 -23.01 24.72 -58.45
C LYS A 2 -21.61 24.46 -57.86
N ARG A 3 -20.59 25.22 -58.28
CA ARG A 3 -19.20 25.13 -57.81
C ARG A 3 -18.94 25.61 -56.38
N SER A 4 -19.78 26.48 -55.82
CA SER A 4 -19.56 27.06 -54.48
C SER A 4 -20.01 26.16 -53.34
N VAL A 5 -20.84 25.14 -53.61
CA VAL A 5 -21.38 24.23 -52.58
C VAL A 5 -20.41 23.07 -52.31
N ASP A 6 -19.69 22.61 -53.32
CA ASP A 6 -18.73 21.49 -53.21
C ASP A 6 -17.48 21.85 -52.38
N PHE A 7 -17.03 23.11 -52.42
CA PHE A 7 -15.88 23.58 -51.64
C PHE A 7 -16.17 23.60 -50.14
N TYR A 8 -17.40 24.00 -49.76
CA TYR A 8 -17.86 24.04 -48.38
C TYR A 8 -17.97 22.63 -47.74
N PHE A 9 -18.21 21.61 -48.55
CA PHE A 9 -18.31 20.22 -48.09
C PHE A 9 -16.93 19.57 -47.86
N LEU A 10 -15.92 19.95 -48.65
CA LEU A 10 -14.54 19.48 -48.51
C LEU A 10 -13.83 20.06 -47.28
N GLU A 11 -14.06 21.33 -46.94
CA GLU A 11 -13.54 21.93 -45.70
C GLU A 11 -14.19 21.34 -44.45
N LYS A 12 -15.51 21.13 -44.44
CA LYS A 12 -16.20 20.48 -43.32
C LYS A 12 -15.73 19.03 -43.10
N LYS A 13 -15.46 18.27 -44.17
CA LYS A 13 -14.90 16.92 -44.05
C LYS A 13 -13.50 16.91 -43.42
N LYS A 14 -12.63 17.87 -43.78
CA LYS A 14 -11.30 18.00 -43.17
C LYS A 14 -11.38 18.37 -41.69
N ILE A 15 -12.31 19.26 -41.30
CA ILE A 15 -12.54 19.63 -39.90
C ILE A 15 -13.09 18.44 -39.09
N ILE A 16 -14.02 17.67 -39.65
CA ILE A 16 -14.56 16.46 -38.99
C ILE A 16 -13.45 15.41 -38.80
N ILE A 17 -12.61 15.17 -39.82
CA ILE A 17 -11.48 14.24 -39.72
C ILE A 17 -10.48 14.72 -38.66
N LEU A 18 -10.15 16.01 -38.62
CA LEU A 18 -9.27 16.58 -37.59
C LEU A 18 -9.82 16.36 -36.17
N LEU A 19 -11.12 16.61 -35.96
CA LEU A 19 -11.79 16.38 -34.68
C LEU A 19 -11.73 14.91 -34.24
N VAL A 20 -11.96 13.98 -35.17
CA VAL A 20 -11.90 12.53 -34.89
C VAL A 20 -10.48 12.10 -34.52
N VAL A 21 -9.45 12.61 -35.22
CA VAL A 21 -8.05 12.32 -34.91
C VAL A 21 -7.66 12.85 -33.53
N VAL A 22 -8.05 14.07 -33.18
CA VAL A 22 -7.81 14.64 -31.86
C VAL A 22 -8.49 13.82 -30.77
N LEU A 23 -9.74 13.39 -30.99
CA LEU A 23 -10.46 12.56 -30.04
C LEU A 23 -9.81 11.18 -29.86
N LEU A 24 -9.26 10.59 -30.93
CA LEU A 24 -8.49 9.35 -30.89
C LEU A 24 -7.18 9.50 -30.10
N ILE A 25 -6.47 10.60 -30.26
CA ILE A 25 -5.24 10.89 -29.49
C ILE A 25 -5.56 11.05 -28.00
N ILE A 26 -6.63 11.77 -27.67
CA ILE A 26 -7.10 11.92 -26.29
C ILE A 26 -7.45 10.54 -25.72
N PHE A 27 -8.22 9.73 -26.45
CA PHE A 27 -8.58 8.38 -26.01
C PHE A 27 -7.35 7.50 -25.77
N MET A 28 -6.38 7.49 -26.69
CA MET A 28 -5.11 6.78 -26.54
C MET A 28 -4.33 7.24 -25.31
N SER A 29 -4.26 8.55 -25.05
CA SER A 29 -3.56 9.09 -23.88
C SER A 29 -4.20 8.65 -22.56
N VAL A 30 -5.54 8.56 -22.51
CA VAL A 30 -6.28 8.07 -21.35
C VAL A 30 -5.99 6.59 -21.09
N VAL A 31 -6.02 5.75 -22.13
CA VAL A 31 -5.73 4.30 -21.99
C VAL A 31 -4.31 4.07 -21.47
N ILE A 32 -3.33 4.82 -21.98
CA ILE A 32 -1.94 4.72 -21.52
C ILE A 32 -1.84 5.14 -20.04
N TYR A 33 -2.47 6.27 -19.68
CA TYR A 33 -2.45 6.77 -18.29
C TYR A 33 -3.04 5.75 -17.30
N PHE A 34 -4.20 5.15 -17.62
CA PHE A 34 -4.82 4.15 -16.76
C PHE A 34 -4.02 2.85 -16.67
N SER A 35 -3.35 2.44 -17.76
CA SER A 35 -2.54 1.22 -17.78
C SER A 35 -1.33 1.34 -16.85
N PHE A 36 -0.68 2.51 -16.80
CA PHE A 36 0.45 2.77 -15.87
C PHE A 36 0.02 2.91 -14.40
N MET A 37 -1.26 3.14 -14.15
CA MET A 37 -1.81 3.29 -12.80
C MET A 37 -2.37 1.98 -12.23
N ALA A 38 -2.42 0.91 -13.03
CA ALA A 38 -2.84 -0.40 -12.57
C ALA A 38 -1.83 -0.95 -11.54
N THR A 39 -2.35 -1.32 -10.37
CA THR A 39 -1.56 -2.01 -9.34
C THR A 39 -1.83 -3.49 -9.47
N GLU A 40 -0.78 -4.30 -9.53
CA GLU A 40 -0.96 -5.76 -9.60
C GLU A 40 -1.48 -6.26 -8.24
N LYS A 41 -2.49 -7.13 -8.29
CA LYS A 41 -3.00 -7.81 -7.09
C LYS A 41 -2.31 -9.15 -6.98
N CYS A 42 -1.49 -9.32 -5.94
CA CYS A 42 -0.84 -10.58 -5.65
C CYS A 42 -1.75 -11.47 -4.80
N GLU A 43 -1.93 -12.72 -5.24
CA GLU A 43 -2.70 -13.74 -4.51
C GLU A 43 -1.86 -14.45 -3.45
N ASN A 44 -0.53 -14.49 -3.64
CA ASN A 44 0.39 -15.19 -2.75
C ASN A 44 1.62 -14.35 -2.40
N MET A 45 2.33 -14.81 -1.38
CA MET A 45 3.52 -14.17 -0.84
C MET A 45 4.67 -14.13 -1.86
N ASP A 46 4.82 -15.18 -2.68
CA ASP A 46 5.86 -15.25 -3.72
C ASP A 46 5.69 -14.17 -4.79
N CYS A 47 4.46 -13.91 -5.24
CA CYS A 47 4.13 -12.81 -6.13
C CYS A 47 4.54 -11.47 -5.50
N PHE A 48 4.16 -11.26 -4.24
CA PHE A 48 4.48 -10.01 -3.55
C PHE A 48 6.00 -9.80 -3.43
N TYR A 49 6.76 -10.84 -3.09
CA TYR A 49 8.22 -10.76 -3.03
C TYR A 49 8.87 -10.53 -4.40
N LYS A 50 8.30 -11.11 -5.46
CA LYS A 50 8.77 -10.85 -6.82
C LYS A 50 8.62 -9.36 -7.17
N SER A 51 7.46 -8.77 -6.90
CA SER A 51 7.23 -7.34 -7.11
C SER A 51 8.09 -6.47 -6.19
N LEU A 52 8.32 -6.91 -4.94
CA LEU A 52 9.18 -6.21 -3.99
C LEU A 52 10.63 -6.11 -4.45
N ARG A 53 11.19 -7.14 -5.10
CA ARG A 53 12.55 -7.08 -5.67
C ARG A 53 12.70 -5.99 -6.73
N GLY A 54 11.63 -5.72 -7.48
CA GLY A 54 11.57 -4.65 -8.48
C GLY A 54 11.01 -3.32 -7.95
N CYS A 55 10.62 -3.23 -6.68
CA CYS A 55 9.78 -2.16 -6.13
C CYS A 55 8.57 -1.82 -7.03
N GLU A 56 8.00 -2.82 -7.70
CA GLU A 56 6.85 -2.67 -8.58
C GLU A 56 5.56 -2.50 -7.76
N LYS A 57 4.65 -1.66 -8.24
CA LYS A 57 3.40 -1.37 -7.52
C LYS A 57 2.50 -2.61 -7.47
N ALA A 58 2.54 -3.30 -6.33
CA ALA A 58 1.69 -4.45 -6.06
C ALA A 58 0.95 -4.31 -4.73
N THR A 59 -0.17 -5.02 -4.62
CA THR A 59 -0.97 -5.12 -3.40
C THR A 59 -1.11 -6.59 -3.00
N TRP A 60 -1.09 -6.85 -1.70
CA TRP A 60 -1.26 -8.19 -1.15
C TRP A 60 -2.02 -8.14 0.17
N ILE A 61 -2.93 -9.09 0.39
CA ILE A 61 -3.63 -9.27 1.66
C ILE A 61 -3.13 -10.56 2.27
N LYS A 62 -2.57 -10.44 3.47
CA LYS A 62 -2.19 -11.59 4.30
C LYS A 62 -3.30 -11.82 5.31
N GLU A 63 -3.96 -12.97 5.19
CA GLU A 63 -4.95 -13.40 6.17
C GLU A 63 -4.35 -14.43 7.13
N ASP A 64 -4.00 -13.98 8.33
CA ASP A 64 -3.59 -14.86 9.41
C ASP A 64 -4.77 -15.19 10.34
N LYS A 65 -4.60 -16.20 11.20
CA LYS A 65 -5.62 -16.56 12.22
C LYS A 65 -5.89 -15.43 13.22
N ARG A 66 -4.89 -14.57 13.45
CA ARG A 66 -4.94 -13.48 14.45
C ARG A 66 -5.39 -12.15 13.87
N ALA A 67 -5.00 -11.84 12.63
CA ALA A 67 -5.28 -10.56 12.00
C ALA A 67 -5.15 -10.66 10.48
N SER A 68 -5.78 -9.70 9.79
CA SER A 68 -5.66 -9.48 8.35
C SER A 68 -4.85 -8.20 8.10
N TRP A 69 -3.80 -8.33 7.30
CA TRP A 69 -2.89 -7.25 6.96
C TRP A 69 -2.95 -6.97 5.47
N PHE A 70 -2.97 -5.69 5.10
CA PHE A 70 -2.92 -5.24 3.72
C PHE A 70 -1.59 -4.54 3.47
N TYR A 71 -0.90 -4.99 2.42
CA TYR A 71 0.39 -4.47 1.99
C TYR A 71 0.23 -3.83 0.61
N ARG A 72 0.84 -2.67 0.43
CA ARG A 72 0.88 -1.97 -0.86
C ARG A 72 2.27 -1.38 -1.10
N ILE A 73 2.93 -1.84 -2.15
CA ILE A 73 4.20 -1.27 -2.60
C ILE A 73 3.89 0.06 -3.31
N LEU A 74 4.43 1.15 -2.79
CA LEU A 74 4.16 2.50 -3.29
C LEU A 74 5.13 2.87 -4.41
N ARG A 75 6.42 2.82 -4.10
CA ARG A 75 7.53 3.25 -4.95
C ARG A 75 8.87 2.80 -4.37
N GLU A 76 9.91 2.99 -5.15
CA GLU A 76 11.30 2.96 -4.68
C GLU A 76 11.61 4.24 -3.88
N SER A 77 12.22 4.10 -2.69
CA SER A 77 12.67 5.24 -1.87
C SER A 77 14.09 5.64 -2.24
N ASP A 78 14.99 4.65 -2.15
CA ASP A 78 16.43 4.72 -2.44
C ASP A 78 16.82 3.51 -3.31
N SER A 79 18.07 3.43 -3.77
CA SER A 79 18.54 2.37 -4.68
C SER A 79 18.36 0.93 -4.17
N PHE A 80 18.16 0.73 -2.86
CA PHE A 80 18.05 -0.59 -2.22
C PHE A 80 16.74 -0.85 -1.46
N ASP A 81 15.93 0.18 -1.20
CA ASP A 81 14.75 0.07 -0.34
C ASP A 81 13.46 0.52 -1.06
N CYS A 82 12.38 -0.22 -0.85
CA CYS A 82 11.04 0.09 -1.34
C CYS A 82 10.17 0.65 -0.21
N GLU A 83 9.34 1.65 -0.53
CA GLU A 83 8.28 2.11 0.36
C GLU A 83 7.07 1.18 0.28
N VAL A 84 6.72 0.58 1.41
CA VAL A 84 5.58 -0.34 1.54
C VAL A 84 4.61 0.23 2.56
N GLU A 85 3.39 0.54 2.12
CA GLU A 85 2.30 0.84 3.04
C GLU A 85 1.75 -0.46 3.63
N VAL A 86 1.71 -0.53 4.95
CA VAL A 86 1.14 -1.63 5.73
C VAL A 86 -0.08 -1.12 6.46
N THR A 87 -1.22 -1.78 6.29
CA THR A 87 -2.48 -1.46 6.94
C THR A 87 -2.97 -2.66 7.72
N LEU A 88 -3.32 -2.46 8.98
CA LEU A 88 -4.01 -3.48 9.77
C LEU A 88 -5.50 -3.43 9.43
N VAL A 89 -5.98 -4.37 8.61
CA VAL A 89 -7.36 -4.35 8.11
C VAL A 89 -8.34 -4.74 9.22
N LYS A 90 -8.03 -5.83 9.92
CA LYS A 90 -8.92 -6.40 10.92
C LYS A 90 -8.18 -7.30 11.89
N ILE A 91 -8.57 -7.27 13.15
CA ILE A 91 -8.11 -8.24 14.14
C ILE A 91 -9.18 -9.33 14.27
N LYS A 92 -8.75 -10.57 14.13
CA LYS A 92 -9.61 -11.76 14.27
C LYS A 92 -9.51 -12.35 15.69
N GLN A 93 -8.38 -12.13 16.38
CA GLN A 93 -8.14 -12.67 17.72
C GLN A 93 -7.20 -11.74 18.52
N GLY A 94 -7.63 -11.27 19.69
CA GLY A 94 -6.83 -10.38 20.55
C GLY A 94 -7.66 -9.68 21.63
N LYS A 95 -7.00 -8.86 22.47
CA LYS A 95 -7.66 -7.97 23.45
C LYS A 95 -8.33 -6.79 22.73
N LEU A 96 -9.40 -6.25 23.31
CA LEU A 96 -10.14 -5.05 22.84
C LEU A 96 -9.23 -3.87 22.52
N ASP A 97 -8.11 -3.71 23.24
CA ASP A 97 -7.19 -2.58 23.05
C ASP A 97 -6.51 -2.57 21.68
N LEU A 98 -6.44 -3.73 21.02
CA LEU A 98 -5.87 -3.85 19.68
C LEU A 98 -6.89 -3.41 18.60
N GLU A 99 -8.20 -3.47 18.85
CA GLU A 99 -9.23 -3.07 17.87
C GLU A 99 -9.08 -1.61 17.45
N LYS A 100 -8.56 -0.76 18.34
CA LYS A 100 -8.25 0.64 18.06
C LYS A 100 -7.27 0.79 16.90
N LEU A 101 -6.42 -0.21 16.64
CA LEU A 101 -5.41 -0.21 15.58
C LEU A 101 -5.99 -0.54 14.19
N GLU A 102 -7.24 -0.99 14.11
CA GLU A 102 -7.87 -1.32 12.83
C GLU A 102 -7.92 -0.10 11.90
N ASN A 103 -7.67 -0.35 10.62
CA ASN A 103 -7.57 0.64 9.54
C ASN A 103 -6.42 1.65 9.68
N LYS A 104 -5.58 1.55 10.72
CA LYS A 104 -4.37 2.37 10.82
C LYS A 104 -3.31 1.86 9.87
N LYS A 105 -2.41 2.79 9.50
CA LYS A 105 -1.42 2.58 8.47
C LYS A 105 -0.04 2.99 8.95
N MET A 106 0.96 2.36 8.37
CA MET A 106 2.35 2.78 8.46
C MET A 106 3.03 2.60 7.10
N ILE A 107 4.06 3.39 6.85
CA ILE A 107 4.94 3.25 5.69
C ILE A 107 6.24 2.65 6.20
N CYS A 108 6.65 1.53 5.62
CA CYS A 108 7.86 0.82 5.97
C CYS A 108 8.86 0.82 4.81
N TYR A 109 10.14 0.99 5.13
CA TYR A 109 11.24 0.90 4.18
C TYR A 109 11.79 -0.54 4.19
N VAL A 110 11.47 -1.28 3.13
CA VAL A 110 11.77 -2.71 3.02
C VAL A 110 12.82 -2.93 1.94
N SER A 111 13.91 -3.62 2.29
CA SER A 111 14.98 -3.90 1.35
C SER A 111 14.54 -4.90 0.28
N LYS A 112 14.96 -4.69 -0.97
CA LYS A 112 14.66 -5.56 -2.13
C LYS A 112 14.99 -7.04 -1.89
N ASN A 113 15.95 -7.33 -1.01
CA ASN A 113 16.44 -8.67 -0.70
C ASN A 113 15.98 -9.23 0.66
N SER A 114 15.13 -8.51 1.41
CA SER A 114 14.68 -9.01 2.71
C SER A 114 13.65 -10.12 2.54
N ALA A 115 13.88 -11.26 3.22
CA ALA A 115 12.90 -12.33 3.34
C ALA A 115 11.88 -12.09 4.48
N GLY A 116 12.02 -11.00 5.23
CA GLY A 116 11.13 -10.63 6.33
C GLY A 116 9.94 -9.81 5.87
N LEU A 117 8.84 -9.86 6.63
CA LEU A 117 7.72 -8.94 6.48
C LEU A 117 7.93 -7.69 7.34
N PRO A 118 7.43 -6.51 6.91
CA PRO A 118 7.69 -5.24 7.61
C PRO A 118 7.13 -5.18 9.05
N GLU A 119 6.14 -5.99 9.42
CA GLU A 119 5.69 -6.07 10.81
C GLU A 119 6.73 -6.62 11.80
N GLY A 120 7.75 -7.34 11.31
CA GLY A 120 8.80 -7.92 12.14
C GLY A 120 9.87 -6.94 12.60
N ASP A 121 10.03 -5.81 11.90
CA ASP A 121 10.98 -4.75 12.22
C ASP A 121 10.34 -3.37 12.07
N LEU A 122 9.69 -2.92 13.14
CA LEU A 122 9.03 -1.61 13.18
C LEU A 122 10.01 -0.43 13.18
N SER A 123 11.32 -0.66 13.35
CA SER A 123 12.31 0.43 13.40
C SER A 123 12.39 1.20 12.07
N LYS A 124 12.09 0.52 10.96
CA LYS A 124 12.08 1.06 9.60
C LYS A 124 10.69 1.48 9.13
N CYS A 125 9.72 1.52 10.02
CA CYS A 125 8.36 1.96 9.72
C CYS A 125 8.11 3.35 10.26
N THR A 126 7.16 4.10 9.70
CA THR A 126 6.68 5.40 10.20
C THR A 126 5.15 5.48 10.06
N GLY A 127 4.48 6.22 10.93
CA GLY A 127 3.02 6.42 10.88
C GLY A 127 2.26 5.95 12.11
N SER A 128 0.96 6.21 12.13
CA SER A 128 0.10 6.04 13.32
C SER A 128 0.03 4.60 13.83
N LEU A 129 0.01 3.62 12.91
CA LEU A 129 -0.01 2.21 13.31
C LEU A 129 1.25 1.83 14.11
N ARG A 130 2.43 2.35 13.72
CA ARG A 130 3.68 2.12 14.45
C ARG A 130 3.64 2.74 15.84
N GLU A 131 3.23 4.00 15.93
CA GLU A 131 3.21 4.76 17.18
C GLU A 131 2.30 4.09 18.22
N GLU A 132 1.11 3.65 17.79
CA GLU A 132 0.17 3.01 18.70
C GLU A 132 0.55 1.57 19.05
N LEU A 133 1.15 0.83 18.11
CA LEU A 133 1.76 -0.46 18.44
C LEU A 133 2.86 -0.29 19.49
N GLN A 134 3.70 0.74 19.38
CA GLN A 134 4.73 1.05 20.37
C GLN A 134 4.14 1.43 21.73
N ALA A 135 3.08 2.23 21.76
CA ALA A 135 2.38 2.59 23.00
C ALA A 135 1.82 1.35 23.72
N ILE A 136 1.16 0.44 22.99
CA ILE A 136 0.60 -0.80 23.55
C ILE A 136 1.69 -1.75 24.04
N LEU A 137 2.83 -1.82 23.33
CA LEU A 137 3.98 -2.62 23.77
C LEU A 137 4.56 -2.07 25.08
N LEU A 138 4.71 -0.75 25.21
CA LEU A 138 5.19 -0.09 26.42
C LEU A 138 4.25 -0.34 27.62
N GLU A 139 2.93 -0.22 27.42
CA GLU A 139 1.95 -0.49 28.46
C GLU A 139 2.05 -1.94 28.97
N ARG A 140 2.15 -2.92 28.07
CA ARG A 140 2.32 -4.33 28.46
C ARG A 140 3.64 -4.61 29.15
N MET A 141 4.72 -3.96 28.72
CA MET A 141 6.02 -4.08 29.39
C MET A 141 5.94 -3.53 30.82
N HIS A 142 5.31 -2.37 31.00
CA HIS A 142 5.09 -1.79 32.31
C HIS A 142 4.27 -2.71 33.22
N ASP A 143 3.14 -3.24 32.73
CA ASP A 143 2.30 -4.18 33.48
C ASP A 143 3.07 -5.43 33.90
N TYR A 144 3.87 -5.99 33.00
CA TYR A 144 4.70 -7.15 33.30
C TYR A 144 5.73 -6.85 34.39
N ILE A 145 6.42 -5.71 34.31
CA ILE A 145 7.41 -5.30 35.33
C ILE A 145 6.74 -5.13 36.70
N VAL A 146 5.59 -4.45 36.75
CA VAL A 146 4.86 -4.22 38.02
C VAL A 146 4.40 -5.53 38.64
N GLN A 147 3.85 -6.45 37.85
CA GLN A 147 3.39 -7.76 38.33
C GLN A 147 4.54 -8.59 38.92
N ASN A 148 5.69 -8.64 38.23
CA ASN A 148 6.83 -9.44 38.68
C ASN A 148 7.59 -8.81 39.87
N ILE A 149 7.67 -7.48 39.97
CA ILE A 149 8.28 -6.81 41.15
C ILE A 149 7.44 -7.02 42.41
N GLY A 150 6.11 -7.07 42.29
CA GLY A 150 5.20 -7.35 43.40
C GLY A 150 5.35 -8.76 43.98
N GLU A 151 5.71 -9.74 43.16
CA GLU A 151 5.92 -11.13 43.59
C GLU A 151 7.26 -11.33 44.32
N ILE A 152 8.33 -10.65 43.89
CA ILE A 152 9.65 -10.76 44.53
C ILE A 152 9.62 -10.29 46.00
N LYS A 153 8.75 -9.34 46.36
CA LYS A 153 8.64 -8.87 47.75
C LYS A 153 8.03 -9.90 48.72
N LYS A 154 7.38 -10.95 48.23
CA LYS A 154 6.73 -11.97 49.09
C LYS A 154 7.65 -13.12 49.50
N GLU A 155 8.83 -13.27 48.88
CA GLU A 155 9.82 -14.28 49.28
C GLU A 155 10.85 -13.78 50.30
N PHE A 156 10.86 -12.48 50.60
CA PHE A 156 11.82 -11.86 51.54
C PHE A 156 11.16 -11.32 52.83
N PHE A 157 9.89 -11.63 53.09
CA PHE A 157 9.18 -11.30 54.34
C PHE A 157 8.58 -12.54 54.98
#